data_AF-A0A966YYM2-F1
#
_entry.id   AF-A0A966YYM2-F1
#
_cell.length_a   1.000
_cell.length_b   1.000
_cell.length_c   1.000
_cell.angle_alpha   90.00
_cell.angle_beta   90.00
_cell.angle_gamma   90.00
#
_symmetry.space_group_name_H-M   'P 1'
#
loop_
_entity.id
_entity.type
_entity.pdbx_description
1 polymer ?
#
loop_
_entity_poly.entity_id
_entity_poly.type
_entity_poly.pdbx_seq_one_letter_code
_entity_poly.pdbx_strand_id
1 'polypeptide(L)'
;MTNLNQLPTDLPVPQDDGACNHLVGMPLPNVALLATDGSMVNLSQLAGRLVIYCYPMTGQPNVPLPEGWDQIPGARGCTPQSCAFRDHYQELQALHANVFGLSVQSTEYQREMATRLH
;
A
#
# COMPACT_ATOMS: atom_id res chain seq x y z
N MET A 1 -4.53 8.73 22.30
CA MET A 1 -4.61 8.79 20.83
C MET A 1 -3.51 7.92 20.27
N THR A 2 -3.84 7.01 19.36
CA THR A 2 -2.85 6.12 18.76
C THR A 2 -2.11 6.85 17.64
N ASN A 3 -0.78 6.97 17.75
CA ASN A 3 0.04 7.52 16.67
C ASN A 3 0.08 6.49 15.52
N LEU A 4 -0.47 6.83 14.35
CA LEU A 4 -0.52 5.93 13.21
C LEU A 4 0.83 5.80 12.50
N ASN A 5 1.75 6.75 12.71
CA ASN A 5 3.07 6.76 12.08
C ASN A 5 4.14 5.99 12.88
N GLN A 6 3.78 5.51 14.08
CA GLN A 6 4.66 4.71 14.92
C GLN A 6 4.07 3.32 15.10
N LEU A 7 4.93 2.31 14.96
CA LEU A 7 4.58 0.92 15.22
C LEU A 7 4.81 0.59 16.70
N PRO A 8 3.89 -0.12 17.37
CA PRO A 8 4.19 -0.77 18.64
C PRO A 8 5.40 -1.71 18.50
N THR A 9 6.20 -1.82 19.56
CA THR A 9 7.43 -2.63 19.55
C THR A 9 7.17 -4.12 19.70
N ASP A 10 5.96 -4.50 20.10
CA ASP A 10 5.51 -5.84 20.45
C ASP A 10 4.58 -6.48 19.40
N LEU A 11 4.53 -5.91 18.18
CA LEU A 11 3.76 -6.50 17.09
C LEU A 11 4.31 -7.86 16.69
N PRO A 12 3.44 -8.85 16.41
CA PRO A 12 3.88 -10.13 15.89
C PRO A 12 4.49 -9.97 14.49
N VAL A 13 5.61 -10.65 14.26
CA VAL A 13 6.35 -10.59 12.99
C VAL A 13 5.71 -11.56 11.98
N PRO A 14 5.38 -11.10 10.75
CA PRO A 14 4.96 -11.99 9.68
C PRO A 14 6.00 -13.07 9.41
N GLN A 15 5.56 -14.31 9.24
CA GLN A 15 6.41 -15.39 8.76
C GLN A 15 6.27 -15.50 7.26
N ASP A 16 7.39 -15.65 6.54
CA ASP A 16 7.37 -15.98 5.12
C ASP A 16 6.94 -17.45 4.97
N ASP A 17 5.71 -17.65 4.51
CA ASP A 17 5.11 -18.97 4.28
C ASP A 17 5.33 -19.47 2.83
N GLY A 18 5.99 -18.67 1.98
CA GLY A 18 6.23 -19.00 0.59
C GLY A 18 4.99 -19.01 -0.32
N ALA A 19 3.82 -18.56 0.17
CA ALA A 19 2.57 -18.59 -0.60
C ALA A 19 2.68 -17.80 -1.92
N CYS A 20 3.52 -16.78 -1.96
CA CYS A 20 3.75 -15.92 -3.13
C CYS A 20 4.90 -16.38 -4.05
N ASN A 21 5.61 -17.47 -3.76
CA ASN A 21 6.78 -17.90 -4.53
C ASN A 21 6.46 -18.17 -6.01
N HIS A 22 5.23 -18.60 -6.29
CA HIS A 22 4.76 -18.88 -7.64
C HIS A 22 4.60 -17.63 -8.52
N LEU A 23 4.57 -16.41 -7.95
CA LEU A 23 4.33 -15.18 -8.69
C LEU A 23 5.52 -14.76 -9.58
N VAL A 24 6.73 -15.23 -9.28
CA VAL A 24 7.92 -14.89 -10.08
C VAL A 24 7.77 -15.45 -11.49
N GLY A 25 7.82 -14.57 -12.49
CA GLY A 25 7.63 -14.90 -13.90
C GLY A 25 6.18 -14.95 -14.36
N MET A 26 5.20 -14.79 -13.45
CA MET A 26 3.80 -14.64 -13.85
C MET A 26 3.55 -13.25 -14.44
N PRO A 27 2.76 -13.14 -15.53
CA PRO A 27 2.34 -11.85 -16.04
C PRO A 27 1.34 -11.18 -15.08
N LEU A 28 1.35 -9.85 -15.04
CA LEU A 28 0.29 -9.11 -14.37
C LEU A 28 -1.06 -9.34 -15.06
N PRO A 29 -2.16 -9.45 -14.31
CA PRO A 29 -3.49 -9.61 -14.88
C PRO A 29 -3.90 -8.38 -15.69
N ASN A 30 -4.58 -8.60 -16.82
CA ASN A 30 -5.14 -7.56 -17.66
C ASN A 30 -6.44 -7.01 -17.04
N VAL A 31 -6.29 -6.09 -16.08
CA VAL A 31 -7.40 -5.46 -15.36
C VAL A 31 -7.19 -3.96 -15.27
N ALA A 32 -8.25 -3.20 -15.57
CA ALA A 32 -8.26 -1.76 -15.37
C ALA A 32 -8.96 -1.41 -14.04
N LEU A 33 -8.31 -0.60 -13.21
CA LEU A 33 -8.80 -0.16 -11.90
C LEU A 33 -8.84 1.37 -11.83
N LEU A 34 -9.80 1.92 -11.09
CA LEU A 34 -9.96 3.36 -10.92
C LEU A 34 -8.94 3.92 -9.93
N ALA A 35 -8.08 4.83 -10.39
CA ALA A 35 -7.07 5.50 -9.59
C ALA A 35 -7.62 6.74 -8.85
N THR A 36 -6.83 7.27 -7.91
CA THR A 36 -7.20 8.42 -7.08
C THR A 36 -7.32 9.73 -7.88
N ASP A 37 -6.64 9.85 -9.01
CA ASP A 37 -6.77 10.96 -9.96
C ASP A 37 -7.99 10.85 -10.90
N GLY A 38 -8.76 9.75 -10.79
CA GLY A 38 -9.95 9.49 -11.61
C GLY A 38 -9.67 8.77 -12.93
N SER A 39 -8.41 8.46 -13.24
CA SER A 39 -8.06 7.68 -14.42
C SER A 39 -8.31 6.17 -14.21
N MET A 40 -8.56 5.46 -15.31
CA MET A 40 -8.54 3.99 -15.31
C MET A 40 -7.12 3.52 -15.62
N VAL A 41 -6.50 2.80 -14.70
CA VAL A 41 -5.12 2.32 -14.82
C VAL A 41 -5.11 0.81 -14.98
N ASN A 42 -4.39 0.34 -15.99
CA ASN A 42 -4.11 -1.08 -16.20
C ASN A 42 -2.60 -1.33 -16.11
N LEU A 43 -2.16 -1.89 -14.99
CA LEU A 43 -0.75 -2.08 -14.70
C LEU A 43 -0.06 -3.06 -15.66
N SER A 44 -0.81 -4.02 -16.24
CA SER A 44 -0.25 -4.96 -17.22
C SER A 44 0.14 -4.30 -18.55
N GLN A 45 -0.38 -3.10 -18.82
CA GLN A 45 -0.14 -2.35 -20.06
C GLN A 45 0.93 -1.27 -19.89
N LEU A 46 1.42 -1.04 -18.66
CA LEU A 46 2.45 -0.04 -18.41
C LEU A 46 3.83 -0.60 -18.76
N ALA A 47 4.62 0.20 -19.47
CA ALA A 47 6.01 -0.10 -19.74
C ALA A 47 6.91 0.34 -18.57
N GLY A 48 8.07 -0.30 -18.45
CA GLY A 48 9.09 0.06 -17.47
C GLY A 48 8.96 -0.70 -16.14
N ARG A 49 9.63 -0.20 -15.11
CA ARG A 49 9.66 -0.82 -13.79
C ARG A 49 8.47 -0.34 -12.97
N LEU A 50 7.74 -1.29 -12.40
CA LEU A 50 6.62 -1.02 -11.49
C LEU A 50 6.99 -1.46 -10.08
N VAL A 51 6.70 -0.61 -9.10
CA VAL A 51 6.70 -0.93 -7.69
C VAL A 51 5.26 -0.84 -7.21
N ILE A 52 4.68 -1.99 -6.87
CA ILE A 52 3.30 -2.08 -6.41
C ILE A 52 3.37 -2.52 -4.95
N TYR A 53 2.91 -1.69 -4.02
CA TYR A 53 2.78 -2.06 -2.62
C TYR A 53 1.32 -2.32 -2.29
N CYS A 54 1.03 -3.54 -1.88
CA CYS A 54 -0.31 -3.98 -1.52
C CYS A 54 -0.50 -3.82 -0.02
N TYR A 55 -1.59 -3.18 0.40
CA TYR A 55 -1.89 -2.98 1.81
C TYR A 55 -3.38 -3.18 2.10
N PRO A 56 -3.72 -3.84 3.23
CA PRO A 56 -5.11 -4.14 3.56
C PRO A 56 -5.90 -2.88 3.90
N MET A 57 -5.32 -1.95 4.66
CA MET A 57 -6.02 -0.75 5.15
C MET A 57 -5.05 0.31 5.67
N THR A 58 -5.22 1.58 5.31
CA THR A 58 -4.61 2.71 6.06
C THR A 58 -5.53 3.20 7.18
N GLY A 59 -4.96 3.75 8.25
CA GLY A 59 -5.74 4.35 9.34
C GLY A 59 -6.20 5.79 9.05
N GLN A 60 -7.29 6.19 9.71
CA GLN A 60 -7.75 7.57 9.79
C GLN A 60 -7.46 8.16 11.18
N PRO A 61 -7.08 9.43 11.28
CA PRO A 61 -6.94 10.09 12.58
C PRO A 61 -8.24 10.00 13.39
N ASN A 62 -8.13 9.71 14.68
CA ASN A 62 -9.24 9.60 15.63
C ASN A 62 -10.28 8.50 15.34
N VAL A 63 -10.02 7.61 14.38
CA VAL A 63 -10.81 6.41 14.14
C VAL A 63 -10.05 5.21 14.71
N PRO A 64 -10.63 4.41 15.62
CA PRO A 64 -9.98 3.21 16.12
C PRO A 64 -9.78 2.20 14.97
N LEU A 65 -8.68 1.46 15.04
CA LEU A 65 -8.50 0.31 14.15
C LEU A 65 -9.50 -0.80 14.50
N PRO A 66 -9.76 -1.74 13.57
CA PRO A 66 -10.54 -2.93 13.86
C PRO A 66 -10.03 -3.65 15.11
N GLU A 67 -10.95 -4.26 15.86
CA GLU A 67 -10.60 -5.06 17.02
C GLU A 67 -9.65 -6.20 16.61
N GLY A 68 -8.61 -6.44 17.41
CA GLY A 68 -7.61 -7.47 17.14
C GLY A 68 -6.60 -7.16 16.02
N TRP A 69 -6.66 -5.97 15.39
CA TRP A 69 -5.78 -5.64 14.26
C TRP A 69 -4.29 -5.74 14.59
N ASP A 70 -3.88 -5.25 15.76
CA ASP A 70 -2.47 -5.31 16.20
C ASP A 70 -2.02 -6.75 16.54
N GLN A 71 -2.94 -7.72 16.65
CA GLN A 71 -2.63 -9.14 16.86
C GLN A 71 -2.39 -9.90 15.55
N ILE A 72 -2.74 -9.31 14.39
CA ILE A 72 -2.53 -9.93 13.08
C ILE A 72 -1.12 -9.57 12.60
N PRO A 73 -0.23 -10.55 12.38
CA PRO A 73 1.12 -10.29 11.91
C PRO A 73 1.13 -9.46 10.62
N GLY A 74 1.81 -8.30 10.66
CA GLY A 74 1.97 -7.41 9.50
C GLY A 74 0.75 -6.58 9.11
N ALA A 75 -0.38 -6.67 9.81
CA ALA A 75 -1.55 -5.85 9.50
C ALA A 75 -1.33 -4.37 9.86
N ARG A 76 -0.49 -4.10 10.87
CA ARG A 76 -0.14 -2.75 11.30
C ARG A 76 1.05 -2.21 10.50
N GLY A 77 0.94 -0.99 9.99
CA GLY A 77 2.05 -0.29 9.32
C GLY A 77 1.78 0.23 7.91
N CYS A 78 0.58 0.02 7.38
CA CYS A 78 0.22 0.48 6.04
C CYS A 78 0.37 2.01 5.88
N THR A 79 -0.13 2.82 6.82
CA THR A 79 0.02 4.29 6.78
C THR A 79 1.48 4.74 6.78
N PRO A 80 2.34 4.33 7.72
CA PRO A 80 3.75 4.75 7.70
C PRO A 80 4.49 4.22 6.48
N GLN A 81 4.14 3.04 5.95
CA GLN A 81 4.72 2.53 4.71
C GLN A 81 4.30 3.36 3.49
N SER A 82 3.03 3.76 3.37
CA SER A 82 2.58 4.69 2.33
C SER A 82 3.33 6.02 2.39
N CYS A 83 3.53 6.57 3.60
CA CYS A 83 4.33 7.77 3.81
C CYS A 83 5.80 7.57 3.37
N ALA A 84 6.41 6.43 3.68
CA ALA A 84 7.78 6.14 3.25
C ALA A 84 7.90 6.08 1.72
N PHE A 85 6.95 5.45 1.01
CA PHE A 85 6.94 5.47 -0.46
C PHE A 85 6.79 6.87 -1.04
N ARG A 86 5.94 7.72 -0.43
CA ARG A 86 5.82 9.13 -0.79
C ARG A 86 7.15 9.86 -0.59
N ASP A 87 7.78 9.70 0.56
CA ASP A 87 9.00 10.42 0.94
C ASP A 87 10.20 10.03 0.04
N HIS A 88 10.26 8.77 -0.41
CA HIS A 88 11.28 8.27 -1.34
C HIS A 88 10.86 8.28 -2.81
N TYR A 89 9.72 8.90 -3.16
CA TYR A 89 9.18 8.84 -4.52
C TYR A 89 10.14 9.38 -5.58
N GLN A 90 10.86 10.47 -5.26
CA GLN A 90 11.85 11.06 -6.18
C GLN A 90 13.03 10.12 -6.45
N GLU A 91 13.50 9.39 -5.44
CA GLU A 91 14.58 8.41 -5.57
C GLU A 91 14.14 7.22 -6.45
N LEU A 92 12.91 6.73 -6.25
CA LEU A 92 12.33 5.67 -7.07
C LEU A 92 12.13 6.11 -8.53
N GLN A 93 11.69 7.34 -8.75
CA GLN A 93 11.57 7.93 -10.08
C GLN A 93 12.93 8.07 -10.79
N ALA A 94 13.99 8.44 -10.05
CA ALA A 94 15.34 8.48 -10.59
C ALA A 94 15.86 7.10 -11.06
N LEU A 95 15.27 6.01 -10.55
CA LEU A 95 15.51 4.64 -10.99
C LEU A 95 14.54 4.16 -12.08
N HIS A 96 13.77 5.09 -12.68
CA HIS A 96 12.76 4.82 -13.70
C HIS A 96 11.67 3.85 -13.23
N ALA A 97 11.31 3.90 -11.94
CA ALA A 97 10.24 3.11 -11.37
C ALA A 97 8.97 3.95 -11.13
N ASN A 98 7.83 3.44 -11.60
CA ASN A 98 6.52 3.97 -11.24
C ASN A 98 5.99 3.26 -9.99
N VAL A 99 5.43 4.03 -9.06
CA VAL A 99 5.00 3.54 -7.74
C VAL A 99 3.48 3.58 -7.65
N PHE A 100 2.87 2.48 -7.25
CA PHE A 100 1.42 2.35 -7.04
C PHE A 100 1.13 1.73 -5.67
N GLY A 101 0.20 2.33 -4.93
CA GLY A 101 -0.43 1.69 -3.78
C GLY A 101 -1.69 0.95 -4.23
N LEU A 102 -1.87 -0.28 -3.75
CA LEU A 102 -3.04 -1.09 -4.06
C LEU A 102 -3.72 -1.56 -2.78
N SER A 103 -5.02 -1.31 -2.68
CA SER A 103 -5.85 -1.71 -1.55
C SER A 103 -7.26 -2.04 -1.99
N VAL A 104 -7.98 -2.77 -1.12
CA VAL A 104 -9.40 -3.03 -1.24
C VAL A 104 -10.27 -1.87 -0.71
N GLN A 105 -9.66 -0.84 -0.11
CA GLN A 105 -10.38 0.37 0.30
C GLN A 105 -10.91 1.13 -0.92
N SER A 106 -12.06 1.79 -0.79
CA SER A 106 -12.71 2.48 -1.93
C SER A 106 -11.83 3.58 -2.52
N THR A 107 -12.05 3.93 -3.80
CA THR A 107 -11.31 5.02 -4.45
C THR A 107 -11.50 6.35 -3.71
N GLU A 108 -12.70 6.63 -3.18
CA GLU A 108 -12.99 7.83 -2.39
C GLU A 108 -12.13 7.87 -1.12
N TYR A 109 -12.03 6.73 -0.42
CA TYR A 109 -11.20 6.62 0.77
C TYR A 109 -9.72 6.84 0.42
N GLN A 110 -9.22 6.19 -0.63
CA GLN A 110 -7.83 6.34 -1.06
C GLN A 110 -7.53 7.77 -1.52
N ARG A 111 -8.51 8.47 -2.12
CA ARG A 111 -8.38 9.89 -2.49
C ARG A 111 -8.30 10.79 -1.26
N GLU A 112 -9.15 10.58 -0.25
CA GLU A 112 -9.05 11.28 1.04
C GLU A 112 -7.68 11.06 1.67
N MET A 113 -7.24 9.81 1.73
CA MET A 113 -5.93 9.44 2.28
C MET A 113 -4.80 10.16 1.53
N ALA A 114 -4.83 10.18 0.19
CA ALA A 114 -3.84 10.88 -0.60
C ALA A 114 -3.85 12.39 -0.30
N THR A 115 -5.00 13.04 -0.21
CA THR A 115 -5.09 14.46 0.15
C THR A 115 -4.58 14.73 1.57
N ARG A 116 -4.87 13.87 2.53
CA ARG A 116 -4.45 14.04 3.93
C ARG A 116 -2.96 13.81 4.15
N LEU A 117 -2.35 12.94 3.34
CA LEU A 117 -0.95 12.54 3.46
C LEU A 117 -0.03 13.25 2.46
N HIS A 118 -0.49 14.24 1.68
CA HIS A 118 0.32 15.02 0.75
C HIS A 118 0.23 16.51 1.05
#